data_AF-A0A528E2G3-F1
#
_entry.id   AF-A0A528E2G3-F1
#
_cell.length_a   1.000
_cell.length_b   1.000
_cell.length_c   1.000
_cell.angle_alpha   90.00
_cell.angle_beta   90.00
_cell.angle_gamma   90.00
#
_symmetry.space_group_name_H-M   'P 1'
#
loop_
_entity.id
_entity.type
_entity.pdbx_description
1 polymer ?
#
loop_
_entity_poly.entity_id
_entity_poly.type
_entity_poly.pdbx_seq_one_letter_code
_entity_poly.pdbx_strand_id
1 'polypeptide(L)'
;QAAKEFGSLLPPKHILNAPTKLMKEEDYGAGYRYDHDEPDAFSGQDYFPEKMGRRTFYDPPERGFERDIRKRLDYWAKLRGERNK
;
A
#
# COMPACT_ATOMS: atom_id res chain seq x y z
N GLN A 1 -7.17 -0.79 -17.40
CA GLN A 1 -6.13 -0.09 -18.17
C GLN A 1 -4.80 -0.10 -17.44
N ALA A 2 -4.74 0.31 -16.16
CA ALA A 2 -3.50 0.30 -15.36
C ALA A 2 -2.71 -1.02 -15.39
N ALA A 3 -3.35 -2.19 -15.25
CA ALA A 3 -2.64 -3.47 -15.35
C ALA A 3 -2.06 -3.76 -16.75
N LYS A 4 -2.64 -3.23 -17.82
CA LYS A 4 -2.10 -3.37 -19.19
C LYS A 4 -0.86 -2.49 -19.38
N GLU A 5 -0.85 -1.33 -18.73
CA GLU A 5 0.21 -0.32 -18.87
C GLU A 5 1.39 -0.60 -17.92
N PHE A 6 1.11 -1.04 -16.70
CA PHE A 6 2.09 -1.20 -15.61
C PHE A 6 2.27 -2.64 -15.13
N GLY A 7 1.66 -3.63 -15.80
CA GLY A 7 1.67 -5.03 -15.35
C GLY A 7 3.06 -5.68 -15.27
N SER A 8 4.05 -5.13 -15.98
CA SER A 8 5.44 -5.59 -15.93
C SER A 8 6.26 -4.92 -14.82
N LEU A 9 5.72 -3.92 -14.13
CA LEU A 9 6.42 -3.27 -13.03
C LEU A 9 6.38 -4.14 -11.78
N LEU A 10 7.52 -4.23 -11.12
CA LEU A 10 7.63 -4.92 -9.85
C LEU A 10 7.01 -4.08 -8.72
N PRO A 11 6.32 -4.71 -7.75
CA PRO A 11 5.98 -4.06 -6.50
C PRO A 11 7.22 -3.55 -5.76
N PRO A 12 7.07 -2.63 -4.79
CA PRO A 12 8.15 -2.20 -3.92
C PRO A 12 8.82 -3.39 -3.22
N LYS A 13 10.15 -3.33 -3.03
CA LYS A 13 10.91 -4.44 -2.44
C LYS A 13 10.41 -4.87 -1.06
N HIS A 14 9.89 -3.94 -0.26
CA HIS A 14 9.43 -4.21 1.11
C HIS A 14 8.19 -5.11 1.17
N ILE A 15 7.42 -5.29 0.09
CA ILE A 15 6.26 -6.21 0.06
C ILE A 15 6.56 -7.53 -0.66
N LEU A 16 7.77 -7.68 -1.22
CA LEU A 16 8.17 -8.91 -1.89
C LEU A 16 8.56 -9.98 -0.87
N ASN A 17 8.33 -11.24 -1.23
CA ASN A 17 8.90 -12.34 -0.46
C ASN A 17 10.42 -12.37 -0.64
N ALA A 18 11.12 -12.90 0.36
CA ALA A 18 12.56 -13.13 0.31
C ALA A 18 12.89 -14.58 0.74
N PRO A 19 12.48 -15.59 -0.06
CA PRO A 19 12.65 -16.99 0.29
C PRO A 19 14.11 -17.47 0.21
N THR A 20 14.95 -16.83 -0.60
CA THR A 20 16.36 -17.20 -0.77
C THR A 20 17.27 -16.27 0.05
N LYS A 21 18.47 -16.76 0.41
CA LYS A 21 19.46 -15.94 1.13
C LYS A 21 19.89 -14.72 0.30
N LEU A 22 20.14 -14.92 -0.99
CA LEU A 22 20.50 -13.85 -1.92
C LEU A 22 19.43 -12.75 -1.97
N MET A 23 18.13 -13.11 -1.98
CA MET A 23 17.06 -12.10 -1.97
C MET A 23 17.04 -11.29 -0.67
N LYS A 24 17.32 -11.90 0.48
CA LYS A 24 17.43 -11.17 1.75
C LYS A 24 18.63 -10.22 1.77
N GLU A 25 19.75 -10.65 1.18
CA GLU A 25 20.96 -9.82 1.03
C GLU A 25 20.71 -8.61 0.11
N GLU A 26 19.81 -8.74 -0.87
CA GLU A 26 19.39 -7.66 -1.78
C GLU A 26 18.23 -6.80 -1.23
N ASP A 27 18.01 -6.86 0.09
CA ASP A 27 16.99 -6.12 0.85
C ASP A 27 15.53 -6.40 0.42
N TYR A 28 15.25 -7.60 -0.13
CA TYR A 28 13.87 -7.99 -0.39
C TYR A 28 13.13 -8.23 0.93
N GLY A 29 11.95 -7.63 1.07
CA GLY A 29 11.18 -7.64 2.31
C GLY A 29 11.76 -6.77 3.43
N ALA A 30 12.93 -6.14 3.24
CA ALA A 30 13.49 -5.23 4.22
C ALA A 30 12.61 -4.00 4.36
N GLY A 31 12.36 -3.58 5.61
CA GLY A 31 11.51 -2.45 5.91
C GLY A 31 10.00 -2.71 5.77
N TYR A 32 9.55 -3.96 5.59
CA TYR A 32 8.13 -4.31 5.72
C TYR A 32 7.63 -3.97 7.13
N ARG A 33 6.55 -3.19 7.22
CA ARG A 33 5.87 -2.91 8.49
C ARG A 33 4.58 -3.71 8.53
N TYR A 34 4.47 -4.60 9.50
CA TYR A 34 3.26 -5.38 9.67
C TYR A 34 2.15 -4.49 10.22
N ASP A 35 1.06 -4.32 9.46
CA ASP A 35 -0.02 -3.38 9.80
C ASP A 35 -0.53 -3.55 11.23
N HIS A 36 -0.65 -4.79 11.73
CA HIS A 36 -1.21 -5.05 13.06
C HIS A 36 -0.29 -4.66 14.23
N ASP A 37 1.02 -4.56 14.00
CA ASP A 37 1.98 -4.15 15.02
C ASP A 37 2.12 -2.62 15.07
N GLU A 38 1.63 -1.92 14.06
CA GLU A 38 1.69 -0.47 13.95
C GLU A 38 0.53 0.20 14.72
N PRO A 39 0.73 1.45 15.18
CA PRO A 39 -0.37 2.24 15.71
C PRO A 39 -1.56 2.26 14.73
N ASP A 40 -2.79 2.26 15.25
CA ASP A 40 -4.03 2.20 14.46
C ASP A 40 -4.24 0.92 13.62
N ALA A 41 -3.39 -0.10 13.81
CA ALA A 41 -3.33 -1.28 12.96
C ALA A 41 -3.18 -0.94 11.47
N PHE A 42 -2.36 0.06 11.15
CA PHE A 42 -2.17 0.59 9.81
C PHE A 42 -0.75 1.09 9.63
N SER A 43 0.05 0.53 8.72
CA SER A 43 1.44 0.94 8.51
C SER A 43 1.60 2.18 7.64
N GLY A 44 0.61 2.51 6.81
CA GLY A 44 0.70 3.58 5.82
C GLY A 44 1.64 3.31 4.64
N GLN A 45 2.22 2.11 4.52
CA GLN A 45 3.15 1.77 3.42
C GLN A 45 2.44 1.76 2.06
N ASP A 46 3.17 2.16 1.02
CA ASP A 46 2.65 2.13 -0.35
C ASP A 46 3.03 0.84 -1.04
N TYR A 47 2.06 0.20 -1.66
CA TYR A 47 2.20 -1.14 -2.24
C TYR A 47 2.15 -1.13 -3.77
N PHE A 48 1.92 0.04 -4.37
CA PHE A 48 2.00 0.20 -5.81
C PHE A 48 3.45 0.26 -6.29
N PRO A 49 3.75 -0.21 -7.51
CA PRO A 49 5.06 -0.01 -8.10
C PRO A 49 5.47 1.46 -8.09
N GLU A 50 6.72 1.74 -7.73
CA GLU A 50 7.23 3.12 -7.57
C GLU A 50 7.01 3.96 -8.83
N LYS A 51 7.24 3.38 -10.02
CA LYS A 51 7.07 4.05 -11.31
C LYS A 51 5.60 4.28 -11.70
N MET A 52 4.66 3.53 -11.11
CA MET A 52 3.23 3.73 -11.32
C MET A 52 2.68 4.82 -10.40
N GLY A 53 3.29 4.97 -9.22
CA GLY A 53 2.80 5.79 -8.13
C GLY A 53 1.47 5.27 -7.57
N ARG A 54 1.05 5.85 -6.45
CA ARG A 54 -0.26 5.55 -5.86
C ARG A 54 -1.39 6.03 -6.76
N ARG A 55 -2.40 5.18 -6.97
CA ARG A 55 -3.61 5.54 -7.71
C ARG A 55 -4.86 5.15 -6.93
N THR A 56 -5.91 5.94 -7.08
CA THR A 56 -7.23 5.64 -6.52
C THR A 56 -8.07 4.93 -7.58
N PHE A 57 -8.44 3.68 -7.31
CA PHE A 57 -9.30 2.87 -8.20
C PHE A 57 -10.72 2.71 -7.67
N TYR A 58 -10.91 2.94 -6.37
CA TYR A 58 -12.19 2.78 -5.71
C TYR A 58 -12.59 4.11 -5.07
N ASP A 59 -13.68 4.69 -5.56
CA ASP A 59 -14.36 5.85 -5.00
C ASP A 59 -15.80 5.44 -4.62
N PRO A 60 -16.02 4.99 -3.37
CA PRO A 60 -17.34 4.54 -2.92
C PRO A 60 -18.34 5.69 -2.91
N PRO A 61 -19.56 5.57 -3.47
CA PRO A 61 -20.60 6.58 -3.35
C PRO A 61 -21.13 6.68 -1.91
N GLU A 62 -21.78 7.80 -1.59
CA GLU A 62 -22.34 8.05 -0.25
C GLU A 62 -23.70 7.39 -0.02
N ARG A 63 -23.83 6.10 -0.38
CA ARG A 63 -25.07 5.34 -0.24
C ARG A 63 -24.88 4.12 0.65
N GLY A 64 -25.76 3.98 1.64
CA GLY A 64 -25.77 2.81 2.52
C GLY A 64 -24.44 2.64 3.25
N PHE A 65 -23.92 1.41 3.28
CA PHE A 65 -22.67 1.07 3.96
C PHE A 65 -21.42 1.66 3.30
N GLU A 66 -21.46 1.94 2.00
CA GLU A 66 -20.33 2.56 1.29
C GLU A 66 -19.99 3.95 1.81
N ARG A 67 -20.95 4.65 2.44
CA ARG A 67 -20.69 5.90 3.16
C ARG A 67 -19.69 5.72 4.31
N ASP A 68 -19.79 4.63 5.06
CA ASP A 68 -18.86 4.37 6.17
C ASP A 68 -17.52 3.81 5.68
N ILE A 69 -17.53 3.10 4.54
CA ILE A 69 -16.30 2.74 3.83
C ILE A 69 -15.55 4.00 3.38
N ARG A 70 -16.25 4.99 2.78
CA ARG A 70 -15.66 6.28 2.38
C ARG A 70 -14.96 6.96 3.56
N LYS A 71 -15.65 7.11 4.70
CA LYS A 71 -15.06 7.68 5.92
C LYS A 71 -13.79 6.94 6.37
N ARG A 72 -13.78 5.60 6.27
CA ARG A 72 -12.62 4.79 6.63
C ARG A 72 -11.45 5.00 5.66
N LEU A 73 -11.73 5.09 4.35
CA LEU A 73 -10.72 5.41 3.35
C LEU A 73 -10.11 6.80 3.57
N ASP A 74 -10.94 7.80 3.87
CA ASP A 74 -10.51 9.17 4.16
C ASP A 74 -9.63 9.22 5.42
N TYR A 75 -10.00 8.48 6.47
CA TYR A 75 -9.20 8.32 7.68
C TYR A 75 -7.81 7.76 7.37
N TRP A 76 -7.73 6.68 6.58
CA TRP A 76 -6.45 6.10 6.17
C TRP A 76 -5.64 7.01 5.25
N ALA A 77 -6.29 7.79 4.38
CA ALA A 77 -5.61 8.77 3.55
C ALA A 77 -4.95 9.87 4.39
N LYS A 78 -5.65 10.35 5.42
CA LYS A 78 -5.11 11.32 6.39
C LYS A 78 -3.93 10.75 7.16
N LEU A 79 -4.10 9.58 7.80
CA LEU A 79 -3.02 8.92 8.55
C LEU A 79 -1.77 8.69 7.69
N ARG A 80 -1.97 8.29 6.45
CA ARG A 80 -0.87 8.08 5.50
C ARG A 80 -0.14 9.38 5.19
N GLY A 81 -0.87 10.48 4.99
CA GLY A 81 -0.28 11.81 4.79
C GLY A 81 0.49 12.32 6.00
N GLU A 82 0.06 11.97 7.22
CA GLU A 82 0.76 12.32 8.46
C GLU A 82 2.05 11.51 8.65
N ARG A 83 2.06 10.23 8.26
CA ARG A 83 3.22 9.32 8.42
C ARG A 83 4.26 9.42 7.29
N ASN A 84 3.88 9.96 6.14
CA ASN A 84 4.76 10.16 4.98
C ASN A 84 5.32 11.59 4.90
N LYS A 85 5.00 12.45 5.87
CA LYS A 85 5.68 13.74 6.11
C LYS A 85 6.96 13.50 6.91
#